data_AF-T1B356-F1
#
_entry.id   AF-T1B356-F1
#
_cell.length_a   1.000
_cell.length_b   1.000
_cell.length_c   1.000
_cell.angle_alpha   90.00
_cell.angle_beta   90.00
_cell.angle_gamma   90.00
#
_symmetry.space_group_name_H-M   'P 1'
#
loop_
_entity.id
_entity.type
_entity.pdbx_description
1 polymer ?
#
loop_
_entity_poly.entity_id
_entity_poly.type
_entity_poly.pdbx_seq_one_letter_code
_entity_poly.pdbx_strand_id
1 'polypeptide(L)' 'MPYGIPVATVAINGAKNAAILAIRILSIDDKGLSNKLKLFMETQKKGVMEDKI' A
#
# COMPACT_ATOMS: atom_id res chain seq x y z
N MET A 1 19.63 11.81 -2.54
CA MET A 1 19.31 10.96 -3.69
C MET A 1 20.07 11.46 -4.90
N PRO A 2 21.33 11.03 -5.09
CA PRO A 2 22.09 11.38 -6.28
C PRO A 2 21.40 10.87 -7.54
N TYR A 3 21.71 11.48 -8.68
CA TYR A 3 21.19 11.05 -9.97
C TYR A 3 21.54 9.56 -10.23
N GLY A 4 20.57 8.78 -10.71
CA GLY A 4 20.74 7.35 -11.04
C GLY A 4 20.44 6.36 -9.92
N ILE A 5 20.29 6.80 -8.66
CA ILE A 5 19.92 5.93 -7.54
C ILE A 5 18.56 6.39 -7.04
N PRO A 6 17.43 5.67 -7.28
CA PRO A 6 16.10 6.04 -6.82
C PRO A 6 15.71 5.39 -5.46
N VAL A 7 14.82 6.05 -4.72
CA VAL A 7 14.31 5.67 -3.39
C VAL A 7 12.87 6.16 -3.37
N ALA A 8 11.97 5.24 -3.06
CA ALA A 8 10.55 5.55 -2.93
C ALA A 8 10.27 6.04 -1.50
N THR A 9 10.40 7.34 -1.29
CA THR A 9 10.17 7.98 0.01
C THR A 9 8.69 7.96 0.40
N VAL A 10 8.41 7.69 1.68
CA VAL A 10 7.07 7.82 2.28
C VAL A 10 7.08 8.87 3.40
N ALA A 11 5.92 9.16 3.98
CA ALA A 11 5.79 10.13 5.08
C ALA A 11 6.65 9.79 6.31
N ILE A 12 6.99 10.79 7.13
CA ILE A 12 7.59 10.60 8.46
C ILE A 12 6.66 9.71 9.29
N ASN A 13 7.23 8.73 10.00
CA ASN A 13 6.48 7.66 10.70
C ASN A 13 5.52 6.86 9.78
N GLY A 14 5.74 6.89 8.46
CA GLY A 14 4.91 6.25 7.43
C GLY A 14 5.21 4.77 7.22
N ALA A 15 5.65 4.03 8.25
CA ALA A 15 6.06 2.62 8.12
C ALA A 15 4.96 1.75 7.50
N LYS A 16 3.69 1.99 7.87
CA LYS A 16 2.53 1.32 7.27
C LYS A 16 2.45 1.55 5.76
N ASN A 17 2.69 2.77 5.30
CA ASN A 17 2.66 3.10 3.87
C ASN A 17 3.87 2.51 3.13
N ALA A 18 5.06 2.47 3.74
CA ALA A 18 6.20 1.76 3.17
C ALA A 18 5.91 0.27 2.97
N ALA A 19 5.31 -0.39 3.96
CA ALA A 19 4.91 -1.80 3.85
C ALA A 19 3.87 -2.02 2.75
N ILE A 20 2.85 -1.16 2.66
CA ILE A 20 1.83 -1.24 1.60
C ILE A 20 2.46 -1.02 0.22
N LEU A 21 3.41 -0.09 0.08
CA LEU A 21 4.15 0.13 -1.15
C LEU A 21 4.97 -1.10 -1.56
N ALA A 22 5.67 -1.72 -0.60
CA ALA A 22 6.40 -2.96 -0.85
C ALA A 22 5.45 -4.09 -1.32
N ILE A 23 4.29 -4.26 -0.68
CA ILE A 23 3.30 -5.25 -1.09
C ILE A 23 2.75 -4.95 -2.48
N ARG A 24 2.52 -3.68 -2.84
CA ARG A 24 2.11 -3.29 -4.20
C ARG A 24 3.12 -3.76 -5.25
N ILE A 25 4.42 -3.61 -4.98
CA ILE A 25 5.50 -4.07 -5.87
C ILE A 25 5.49 -5.61 -5.96
N LEU A 26 5.49 -6.31 -4.81
CA LEU A 26 5.53 -7.78 -4.78
C LEU A 26 4.28 -8.42 -5.42
N SER A 27 3.12 -7.77 -5.30
CA SER A 27 1.85 -8.27 -5.83
C SER A 27 1.76 -8.31 -7.36
N ILE A 28 2.75 -7.74 -8.06
CA ILE A 28 2.87 -7.83 -9.52
C ILE A 28 3.03 -9.29 -9.94
N ASP A 29 3.79 -10.08 -9.17
CA ASP A 29 4.09 -11.48 -9.49
C ASP A 29 3.38 -12.47 -8.53
N ASP A 30 3.02 -12.03 -7.32
CA ASP A 30 2.29 -12.85 -6.34
C ASP A 30 0.77 -12.57 -6.36
N LYS A 31 0.01 -13.50 -6.97
CA LYS A 31 -1.46 -13.45 -7.00
C LYS A 31 -2.11 -13.49 -5.61
N GLY A 32 -1.50 -14.18 -4.65
CA GLY A 32 -1.96 -14.25 -3.27
C GLY A 32 -1.86 -12.88 -2.58
N LEU A 33 -0.73 -12.20 -2.74
CA LEU A 33 -0.57 -10.82 -2.27
C LEU A 33 -1.49 -9.84 -3.00
N SER A 34 -1.69 -10.01 -4.31
CA SER A 34 -2.63 -9.20 -5.10
C SER A 34 -4.06 -9.27 -4.55
N ASN A 35 -4.54 -10.48 -4.26
CA ASN A 35 -5.87 -10.68 -3.69
C ASN A 35 -6.00 -10.07 -2.28
N LYS A 36 -4.98 -10.26 -1.43
CA LYS A 36 -4.95 -9.64 -0.09
C LYS A 36 -4.93 -8.11 -0.16
N LEU A 37 -4.16 -7.54 -1.09
CA LEU A 37 -4.10 -6.09 -1.31
C LEU A 37 -5.44 -5.54 -1.78
N LYS A 38 -6.13 -6.22 -2.71
CA LYS A 38 -7.49 -5.84 -3.15
C LYS A 38 -8.48 -5.85 -1.99
N LEU A 39 -8.49 -6.93 -1.20
CA LEU A 39 -9.36 -7.03 -0.03
C LEU A 39 -9.10 -5.89 0.96
N PHE A 40 -7.83 -5.60 1.25
CA PHE A 40 -7.45 -4.49 2.12
C PHE A 40 -7.96 -3.12 1.63
N MET A 41 -7.91 -2.86 0.32
CA MET A 41 -8.45 -1.62 -0.26
C MET A 41 -9.98 -1.55 -0.17
N GLU A 42 -10.68 -2.65 -0.44
CA GLU A 42 -12.14 -2.71 -0.29
C GLU A 42 -12.58 -2.53 1.17
N THR A 43 -11.86 -3.13 2.13
CA THR A 43 -12.15 -2.94 3.56
C THR A 43 -11.98 -1.48 3.97
N GLN A 44 -10.90 -0.81 3.55
CA GLN A 44 -10.73 0.62 3.86
C GLN A 44 -11.84 1.48 3.25
N LYS A 45 -12.22 1.21 1.99
CA LYS A 45 -13.29 1.94 1.32
C LYS A 45 -14.62 1.78 2.07
N LYS A 46 -14.95 0.55 2.47
CA LYS A 46 -16.18 0.26 3.24
C LYS A 46 -16.17 0.95 4.60
N GLY A 47 -15.05 0.90 5.32
CA GLY A 47 -14.93 1.56 6.63
C GLY A 47 -15.32 3.04 6.56
N VAL A 48 -14.83 3.78 5.56
CA VAL A 48 -15.19 5.19 5.37
C VAL A 48 -16.66 5.39 4.99
N MET A 49 -17.27 4.46 4.24
CA MET A 49 -18.69 4.54 3.86
C MET A 49 -19.63 4.22 5.03
N GLU A 50 -19.19 3.36 5.95
CA GLU A 50 -19.94 2.94 7.13
C GLU A 50 -19.81 3.95 8.28
N ASP A 51 -18.68 4.66 8.36
CA ASP A 51 -18.45 5.82 9.23
C ASP A 51 -19.31 7.01 8.75
N LYS A 52 -20.63 6.90 8.90
CA LYS A 52 -21.56 8.02 8.75
C LYS A 52 -21.34 9.00 9.90
N ILE A 53 -20.85 10.19 9.55
CA ILE A 53 -20.95 11.41 10.37
C ILE A 53 -22.43 11.78 10.55
#